data_AF-A0A9E3I277-F1
#
_entry.id   AF-A0A9E3I277-F1
#
_cell.length_a   1.000
_cell.length_b   1.000
_cell.length_c   1.000
_cell.angle_alpha   90.00
_cell.angle_beta   90.00
_cell.angle_gamma   90.00
#
_symmetry.space_group_name_H-M   'P 1'
#
loop_
_entity.id
_entity.type
_entity.pdbx_description
1 polymer ?
#
loop_
_entity_poly.entity_id
_entity_poly.type
_entity_poly.pdbx_seq_one_letter_code
_entity_poly.pdbx_strand_id
1 'polypeptide(L)'
;MSTSSITSSSKIQMDYMKLLVTQLQNQNPLEPLDNNDMASQLAQFSQLAQLETMNSSFAKVLENAKLNYATSLKSYATSLIGKKVSFVGETESGFKEIINAIVEKIYHDVDGSIVLSAGNYTLGLENVISVKN
;
A
#
# COMPACT_ATOMS: atom_id res chain seq x y z
N MET A 1 -13.77 -1.05 -4.70
CA MET A 1 -14.73 -0.23 -5.49
C MET A 1 -14.04 0.75 -6.47
N SER A 2 -12.80 0.52 -6.94
CA SER A 2 -12.04 1.50 -7.76
C SER A 2 -12.02 1.24 -9.27
N THR A 3 -12.70 0.19 -9.76
CA THR A 3 -12.79 -0.07 -11.21
C THR A 3 -13.86 0.76 -11.89
N SER A 4 -14.88 1.20 -11.14
CA SER A 4 -15.99 1.99 -11.67
C SER A 4 -15.60 3.42 -12.06
N SER A 5 -14.69 4.09 -11.32
CA SER A 5 -14.29 5.48 -11.59
C SER A 5 -13.41 5.62 -12.85
N ILE A 6 -12.53 4.64 -13.10
CA ILE A 6 -11.68 4.58 -14.30
C ILE A 6 -12.54 4.33 -15.56
N THR A 7 -13.55 3.46 -15.46
CA THR A 7 -14.51 3.22 -16.55
C THR A 7 -15.40 4.43 -16.84
N SER A 8 -15.69 5.29 -15.86
CA SER A 8 -16.45 6.53 -16.11
C SER A 8 -15.61 7.60 -16.83
N SER A 9 -14.34 7.80 -16.46
CA SER A 9 -13.49 8.80 -17.13
C SER A 9 -13.21 8.43 -18.59
N SER A 10 -13.00 7.14 -18.89
CA SER A 10 -12.81 6.69 -20.26
C SER A 10 -14.08 6.79 -21.11
N LYS A 11 -15.26 6.57 -20.52
CA LYS A 11 -16.54 6.84 -21.20
C LYS A 11 -16.74 8.32 -21.54
N ILE A 12 -16.41 9.23 -20.63
CA ILE A 12 -16.55 10.67 -20.86
C ILE A 12 -15.64 11.14 -22.02
N GLN A 13 -14.41 10.63 -22.12
CA GLN A 13 -13.54 10.89 -23.29
C GLN A 13 -14.10 10.32 -24.60
N MET A 14 -14.66 9.11 -24.57
CA MET A 14 -15.26 8.48 -25.76
C MET A 14 -16.52 9.20 -26.25
N ASP A 15 -17.37 9.65 -25.34
CA ASP A 15 -18.57 10.42 -25.67
C ASP A 15 -18.22 11.79 -26.26
N TYR A 16 -17.12 12.41 -25.81
CA TYR A 16 -16.59 13.63 -26.41
C TYR A 16 -16.02 13.43 -27.81
N MET A 17 -15.24 12.36 -28.04
CA MET A 17 -14.73 12.04 -29.38
C MET A 17 -15.87 11.79 -30.36
N LYS A 18 -16.97 11.18 -29.91
CA LYS A 18 -18.21 11.07 -30.69
C LYS A 18 -18.81 12.43 -31.00
N LEU A 19 -18.98 13.29 -30.01
CA LEU A 19 -19.56 14.62 -30.21
C LEU A 19 -18.71 15.49 -31.15
N LEU A 20 -17.38 15.45 -31.02
CA LEU A 20 -16.43 16.16 -31.88
C LEU A 20 -16.54 15.69 -33.35
N VAL A 21 -16.63 14.38 -33.57
CA VAL A 21 -16.82 13.80 -34.91
C VAL A 21 -18.20 14.16 -35.47
N THR A 22 -19.25 14.12 -34.65
CA THR A 22 -20.62 14.51 -35.06
C THR A 22 -20.72 15.99 -35.39
N GLN A 23 -20.01 16.86 -34.68
CA GLN A 23 -19.93 18.29 -34.99
C GLN A 23 -19.14 18.52 -36.28
N LEU A 24 -17.95 17.92 -36.45
CA LEU A 24 -17.18 17.99 -37.70
C LEU A 24 -17.98 17.54 -38.94
N GLN A 25 -18.87 16.55 -38.78
CA GLN A 25 -19.74 16.07 -39.85
C GLN A 25 -20.92 17.02 -40.17
N ASN A 26 -21.31 17.91 -39.24
CA ASN A 26 -22.48 18.78 -39.37
C ASN A 26 -22.15 20.29 -39.37
N GLN A 27 -20.88 20.69 -39.46
CA GLN A 27 -20.52 22.11 -39.45
C GLN A 27 -20.83 22.78 -40.78
N ASN A 28 -21.69 23.80 -40.74
CA ASN A 28 -21.86 24.76 -41.82
C ASN A 28 -20.69 25.76 -41.76
N PRO A 29 -19.87 25.92 -42.81
CA PRO A 29 -18.61 26.68 -42.79
C PRO A 29 -18.72 28.19 -42.47
N LEU A 30 -19.93 28.74 -42.37
CA LEU A 30 -20.19 30.16 -42.16
C LEU A 30 -20.44 30.55 -40.68
N GLU A 31 -20.65 29.59 -39.78
CA GLU A 31 -20.84 29.86 -38.33
C GLU A 31 -20.08 28.82 -37.49
N PRO A 32 -18.77 29.03 -37.25
CA PRO A 32 -18.01 28.17 -36.35
C PRO A 32 -18.49 28.40 -34.92
N LEU A 33 -19.34 27.51 -34.40
CA LEU A 33 -19.74 27.56 -33.01
C LEU A 33 -18.57 27.14 -32.10
N ASP A 34 -18.58 27.71 -30.89
CA ASP A 34 -17.49 27.71 -29.91
C ASP A 34 -17.24 26.32 -29.28
N ASN A 35 -16.62 25.42 -30.05
CA ASN A 35 -16.19 24.11 -29.56
C ASN A 35 -15.01 24.19 -28.56
N ASN A 36 -14.45 25.39 -28.30
CA ASN A 36 -13.30 25.55 -27.41
C ASN A 36 -13.67 25.43 -25.93
N ASP A 37 -14.85 25.92 -25.51
CA ASP A 37 -15.24 25.90 -24.09
C ASP A 37 -15.45 24.48 -23.56
N MET A 38 -16.07 23.61 -24.35
CA MET A 38 -16.26 22.20 -23.97
C MET A 38 -14.94 21.41 -24.03
N ALA A 39 -14.08 21.70 -25.00
CA ALA A 39 -12.72 21.14 -25.08
C ALA A 39 -11.89 21.53 -23.86
N SER A 40 -11.99 22.79 -23.41
CA SER A 40 -11.34 23.32 -22.22
C SER A 40 -11.84 22.62 -20.94
N GLN A 41 -13.15 22.46 -20.79
CA GLN A 41 -13.74 21.74 -19.66
C GLN A 41 -13.37 20.25 -19.63
N LEU A 42 -13.31 19.59 -20.78
CA LEU A 42 -12.84 18.20 -20.86
C LEU A 42 -11.35 18.08 -20.54
N ALA A 43 -10.53 19.02 -21.02
CA ALA A 43 -9.11 19.04 -20.70
C ALA A 43 -8.91 19.15 -19.18
N GLN A 44 -9.67 20.03 -18.52
CA GLN A 44 -9.68 20.15 -17.06
C GLN A 44 -10.16 18.86 -16.36
N PHE A 45 -11.23 18.24 -16.85
CA PHE A 45 -11.72 16.97 -16.31
C PHE A 45 -10.73 15.81 -16.50
N SER A 46 -10.09 15.73 -17.66
CA SER A 46 -9.06 14.72 -17.97
C SER A 46 -7.85 14.88 -17.06
N GLN A 47 -7.44 16.12 -16.76
CA GLN A 47 -6.38 16.40 -15.80
C GLN A 47 -6.77 15.95 -14.39
N LEU A 48 -7.99 16.25 -13.94
CA LEU A 48 -8.51 15.80 -12.64
C LEU A 48 -8.57 14.27 -12.53
N ALA A 49 -9.10 13.58 -13.55
CA ALA A 49 -9.15 12.12 -13.57
C ALA A 49 -7.76 11.48 -13.58
N GLN A 50 -6.79 12.12 -14.26
CA GLN A 50 -5.41 11.66 -14.26
C GLN A 50 -4.74 11.88 -12.90
N LEU A 51 -5.04 12.98 -12.20
CA LEU A 51 -4.60 13.21 -10.81
C LEU A 51 -5.22 12.18 -9.85
N GLU A 52 -6.50 11.87 -9.99
CA GLU A 52 -7.16 10.82 -9.19
C GLU A 52 -6.51 9.45 -9.43
N THR A 53 -6.24 9.11 -10.68
CA THR A 53 -5.55 7.87 -11.07
C THR A 53 -4.14 7.81 -10.48
N MET A 54 -3.42 8.94 -10.49
CA MET A 54 -2.09 9.06 -9.91
C MET A 54 -2.13 8.87 -8.39
N ASN A 55 -3.05 9.52 -7.69
CA ASN A 55 -3.23 9.37 -6.25
C ASN A 55 -3.57 7.92 -5.88
N SER A 56 -4.47 7.28 -6.63
CA SER A 56 -4.82 5.86 -6.44
C SER A 56 -3.61 4.95 -6.66
N SER A 57 -2.81 5.22 -7.70
CA SER A 57 -1.59 4.47 -7.96
C SER A 57 -0.56 4.65 -6.85
N PHE A 58 -0.41 5.87 -6.32
CA PHE A 58 0.49 6.16 -5.21
C PHE A 58 0.06 5.46 -3.91
N ALA A 59 -1.25 5.47 -3.61
CA ALA A 59 -1.80 4.73 -2.48
C ALA A 59 -1.50 3.22 -2.59
N LYS A 60 -1.66 2.64 -3.78
CA LYS A 60 -1.30 1.23 -4.04
C LYS A 60 0.19 0.98 -3.86
N VAL A 61 1.06 1.86 -4.34
CA VAL A 61 2.52 1.71 -4.16
C VAL A 61 2.87 1.72 -2.68
N LEU A 62 2.29 2.63 -1.90
CA LEU A 62 2.50 2.69 -0.44
C LEU A 62 2.02 1.41 0.25
N GLU A 63 0.86 0.88 -0.13
CA GLU A 63 0.32 -0.38 0.38
C GLU A 63 1.25 -1.56 0.06
N ASN A 64 1.73 -1.66 -1.19
CA ASN A 64 2.68 -2.70 -1.59
C ASN A 64 4.02 -2.58 -0.83
N ALA A 65 4.51 -1.37 -0.62
CA ALA A 65 5.74 -1.14 0.16
C ALA A 65 5.58 -1.63 1.60
N LYS A 66 4.44 -1.35 2.25
CA LYS A 66 4.12 -1.85 3.60
C LYS A 66 4.04 -3.38 3.62
N LEU A 67 3.37 -3.99 2.64
CA LEU A 67 3.25 -5.44 2.54
C LEU A 67 4.60 -6.12 2.34
N ASN A 68 5.46 -5.56 1.48
CA ASN A 68 6.81 -6.07 1.25
C ASN A 68 7.64 -6.02 2.53
N TYR A 69 7.61 -4.89 3.25
CA TYR A 69 8.30 -4.76 4.52
C TYR A 69 7.81 -5.78 5.56
N ALA A 70 6.49 -5.92 5.71
CA ALA A 70 5.90 -6.91 6.61
C ALA A 70 6.28 -8.35 6.23
N THR A 71 6.34 -8.66 4.93
CA THR A 71 6.76 -9.98 4.43
C THR A 71 8.23 -10.24 4.73
N SER A 72 9.11 -9.24 4.57
CA SER A 72 10.52 -9.35 4.94
C SER A 72 10.71 -9.59 6.43
N LEU A 73 9.98 -8.87 7.29
CA LEU A 73 10.01 -9.09 8.73
C LEU A 73 9.50 -10.49 9.09
N LYS A 74 8.43 -10.95 8.45
CA LYS A 74 7.90 -12.31 8.66
C LYS A 74 8.92 -13.38 8.26
N SER A 75 9.56 -13.22 7.11
CA SER A 75 10.63 -14.14 6.66
C SER A 75 11.78 -14.18 7.65
N TYR A 76 12.25 -13.01 8.10
CA TYR A 76 13.28 -12.92 9.14
C TYR A 76 12.84 -13.63 10.42
N ALA A 77 11.64 -13.34 10.91
CA ALA A 77 11.09 -13.99 12.10
C ALA A 77 11.07 -15.52 11.93
N THR A 78 10.56 -16.04 10.80
CA THR A 78 10.51 -17.49 10.54
C THR A 78 11.89 -18.15 10.54
N SER A 79 12.93 -17.41 10.13
CA SER A 79 14.31 -17.89 10.18
C SER A 79 14.86 -18.00 11.61
N LEU A 80 14.23 -17.35 12.58
CA LEU A 80 14.61 -17.42 14.00
C LEU A 80 14.02 -18.65 14.70
N ILE A 81 13.00 -19.30 14.15
CA ILE A 81 12.41 -20.51 14.75
C ILE A 81 13.51 -21.57 14.88
N GLY A 82 13.65 -22.12 16.08
CA GLY A 82 14.69 -23.08 16.44
C GLY A 82 16.07 -22.47 16.71
N LYS A 83 16.27 -21.17 16.50
CA LYS A 83 17.52 -20.47 16.84
C LYS A 83 17.50 -19.99 18.29
N LYS A 84 18.70 -19.86 18.87
CA LYS A 84 18.88 -19.30 20.21
C LYS A 84 18.97 -17.78 20.10
N VAL A 85 18.02 -17.06 20.69
CA VAL A 85 17.97 -15.60 20.72
C VAL A 85 18.31 -15.09 22.12
N SER A 86 19.00 -13.95 22.16
CA SER A 86 19.31 -13.21 23.38
C SER A 86 18.47 -11.93 23.41
N PHE A 87 17.73 -11.69 24.49
CA PHE A 87 16.87 -10.51 24.65
C PHE A 87 16.94 -9.98 26.08
N VAL A 88 16.52 -8.72 26.28
CA VAL A 88 16.44 -8.14 27.62
C VAL A 88 15.13 -8.59 28.27
N GLY A 89 15.23 -9.40 29.32
CA GLY A 89 14.10 -9.74 30.17
C GLY A 89 14.21 -9.05 31.52
N GLU A 90 13.07 -8.84 32.17
CA GLU A 90 13.03 -8.37 33.56
C GLU A 90 12.80 -9.58 34.48
N THR A 91 13.66 -9.72 35.48
CA THR A 91 13.50 -10.75 36.52
C THR A 91 12.45 -10.30 37.55
N GLU A 92 11.94 -11.23 38.37
CA GLU A 92 10.98 -10.92 39.44
C GLU A 92 11.48 -9.84 40.43
N SER A 93 12.79 -9.59 40.47
CA SER A 93 13.44 -8.55 41.28
C SER A 93 13.56 -7.18 40.58
N GLY A 94 13.02 -7.03 39.36
CA GLY A 94 13.03 -5.78 38.59
C GLY A 94 14.36 -5.47 37.90
N PHE A 95 15.31 -6.40 37.90
CA PHE A 95 16.58 -6.22 37.18
C PHE A 95 16.45 -6.68 35.73
N LYS A 96 16.99 -5.86 34.82
CA LYS A 96 17.12 -6.18 33.40
C LYS A 96 18.33 -7.09 33.17
N GLU A 97 18.09 -8.29 32.70
CA GLU A 97 19.13 -9.25 32.35
C GLU A 97 18.99 -9.74 30.92
N ILE A 98 20.11 -10.19 30.34
CA ILE A 98 20.11 -10.82 29.02
C ILE A 98 19.72 -12.28 29.20
N ILE A 99 18.50 -12.61 28.76
CA ILE A 99 17.97 -13.96 28.77
C ILE A 99 18.21 -14.61 27.42
N ASN A 100 18.68 -15.85 27.44
CA ASN A 100 18.87 -16.66 26.24
C ASN A 100 17.77 -17.71 26.17
N ALA A 101 16.98 -17.71 25.10
CA ALA A 101 15.94 -18.71 24.88
C ALA A 101 15.91 -19.13 23.41
N ILE A 102 15.31 -20.29 23.14
CA ILE A 102 15.10 -20.78 21.78
C ILE A 102 13.73 -20.30 21.32
N VAL A 103 13.63 -19.73 20.12
CA VAL A 103 12.34 -19.36 19.55
C VAL A 103 11.61 -20.63 19.14
N GLU A 104 10.44 -20.85 19.70
CA GLU A 104 9.62 -22.02 19.41
C GLU A 104 8.54 -21.71 18.39
N LYS A 105 7.91 -20.53 18.49
CA LYS A 105 6.76 -20.14 17.69
C LYS A 105 6.74 -18.66 17.40
N ILE A 106 5.97 -18.30 16.38
CA ILE A 106 5.76 -16.92 15.95
C ILE A 106 4.27 -16.69 15.86
N TYR A 107 3.82 -15.57 16.40
CA TYR A 107 2.44 -15.15 16.40
C TYR A 107 2.34 -13.74 15.84
N HIS A 108 1.18 -13.43 15.29
CA HIS A 108 0.79 -12.05 14.98
C HIS A 108 -0.06 -11.56 16.15
N ASP A 109 0.34 -10.44 16.74
CA ASP A 109 -0.46 -9.80 17.77
C ASP A 109 -1.69 -9.11 17.16
N VAL A 110 -2.61 -8.67 18.01
CA VAL A 110 -3.85 -7.95 17.64
C VAL A 110 -3.53 -6.71 16.79
N ASP A 111 -2.37 -6.09 17.02
CA ASP A 111 -1.87 -4.93 16.27
C ASP A 111 -1.16 -5.29 14.94
N GLY A 112 -1.07 -6.58 14.60
CA GLY A 112 -0.41 -7.09 13.41
C GLY A 112 1.12 -7.23 13.52
N SER A 113 1.70 -6.79 14.65
CA SER A 113 3.12 -6.94 14.97
C SER A 113 3.51 -8.40 15.11
N ILE A 114 4.74 -8.74 14.71
CA ILE A 114 5.27 -10.10 14.82
C ILE A 114 5.87 -10.29 16.21
N VAL A 115 5.36 -11.28 16.94
CA VAL A 115 5.81 -11.66 18.28
C VAL A 115 6.41 -13.05 18.23
N LEU A 116 7.59 -13.19 18.84
CA LEU A 116 8.30 -14.45 19.02
C LEU A 116 7.96 -15.03 20.40
N SER A 117 7.70 -16.32 20.46
CA SER A 117 7.58 -17.09 21.69
C SER A 117 8.87 -17.87 21.90
N ALA A 118 9.60 -17.56 22.97
CA ALA A 118 10.85 -18.22 23.31
C ALA A 118 10.81 -18.71 24.76
N GLY A 119 10.55 -20.02 24.94
CA GLY A 119 10.23 -20.59 26.26
C GLY A 119 9.00 -19.92 26.89
N ASN A 120 9.15 -19.40 28.10
CA ASN A 120 8.09 -18.70 28.84
C ASN A 120 7.97 -17.20 28.49
N TYR A 121 8.80 -16.70 27.58
CA TYR A 121 8.84 -15.28 27.23
C TYR A 121 8.22 -15.04 25.85
N THR A 122 7.43 -13.97 25.77
CA THR A 122 6.97 -13.41 24.49
C THR A 122 7.70 -12.10 24.27
N LEU A 123 8.30 -11.96 23.09
CA LEU A 123 9.08 -10.77 22.74
C LEU A 123 8.81 -10.35 21.30
N GLY A 124 8.72 -9.04 21.06
CA GLY A 124 8.75 -8.51 19.71
C GLY A 124 10.13 -8.69 19.06
N LEU A 125 10.15 -8.72 17.72
CA LEU A 125 11.39 -8.80 16.93
C LEU A 125 12.40 -7.71 17.29
N GLU A 126 11.90 -6.53 17.67
CA GLU A 126 12.69 -5.36 18.07
C GLU A 126 13.49 -5.57 19.36
N ASN A 127 13.10 -6.53 20.20
CA ASN A 127 13.76 -6.81 21.47
C ASN A 127 14.85 -7.88 21.36
N VAL A 128 15.05 -8.46 20.16
CA VAL A 128 16.12 -9.43 19.91
C VAL A 128 17.46 -8.71 19.76
N ILE A 129 18.40 -8.98 20.65
CA ILE A 129 19.74 -8.37 20.67
C ILE A 129 20.72 -9.18 19.82
N SER A 130 20.65 -10.51 19.91
CA SER A 130 21.57 -11.40 19.20
C SER A 130 20.90 -12.73 18.87
N VAL A 131 21.32 -13.34 17.77
CA VAL A 131 20.86 -14.66 17.32
C VAL A 131 22.09 -15.56 17.17
N LYS A 132 22.11 -16.67 17.90
CA LYS A 132 23.14 -17.71 17.81
C LYS A 132 22.54 -18.97 17.18
N ASN A 133 23.36 -19.63 16.35
CA ASN A 133 23.05 -20.93 15.77
C ASN A 133 23.26 -22.05 16.78
#